data_AF-A0A937F1B2-F1
#
_entry.id   AF-A0A937F1B2-F1
#
_cell.length_a   1.000
_cell.length_b   1.000
_cell.length_c   1.000
_cell.angle_alpha   90.00
_cell.angle_beta   90.00
_cell.angle_gamma   90.00
#
_symmetry.space_group_name_H-M   'P 1'
#
loop_
_entity.id
_entity.type
_entity.pdbx_description
1 polymer ?
#
loop_
_entity_poly.entity_id
_entity_poly.type
_entity_poly.pdbx_seq_one_letter_code
_entity_poly.pdbx_strand_id
1 'polypeptide(L)' 'MSYQERLNPWVINKLLPNLKQLAVIRFRRRNDAEAYLKVLKETQPHAQFMIAFEANQTEYASQGE' A
#
# COMPACT_ATOMS: atom_id res chain seq x y z
N MET A 1 -11.40 5.50 -10.49
CA MET A 1 -11.01 4.69 -9.30
C MET A 1 -12.21 3.88 -8.88
N SER A 2 -12.11 2.54 -8.89
CA SER A 2 -13.21 1.67 -8.48
C SER A 2 -13.35 1.66 -6.95
N TYR A 3 -14.58 1.62 -6.45
CA TYR A 3 -14.92 1.64 -5.02
C TYR A 3 -14.11 0.62 -4.17
N GLN A 4 -13.72 -0.52 -4.73
CA GLN A 4 -12.85 -1.51 -4.09
C GLN A 4 -11.45 -0.99 -3.72
N GLU A 5 -10.92 -0.02 -4.45
CA GLU A 5 -9.62 0.59 -4.14
C GLU A 5 -9.70 1.49 -2.90
N ARG A 6 -10.90 2.01 -2.59
CA ARG A 6 -11.15 2.83 -1.38
C ARG A 6 -11.20 1.98 -0.11
N LEU A 7 -11.46 0.68 -0.23
CA LEU A 7 -11.60 -0.25 0.90
C LEU A 7 -10.28 -0.89 1.35
N ASN A 8 -9.21 -0.74 0.56
CA ASN A 8 -7.91 -1.34 0.83
C ASN A 8 -6.84 -0.25 0.99
N PRO A 9 -6.84 0.47 2.13
CA PRO A 9 -5.95 1.61 2.31
C PRO A 9 -4.49 1.21 2.57
N TRP A 10 -4.22 -0.06 2.83
CA TRP A 10 -2.84 -0.54 3.05
C TRP A 10 -2.26 -1.08 1.76
N VAL A 11 -1.15 -0.54 1.28
CA VAL A 11 -0.45 -1.01 0.10
C VAL A 11 0.97 -1.44 0.46
N ILE A 12 1.41 -2.58 -0.07
CA ILE A 12 2.80 -3.00 0.01
C ILE A 12 3.50 -2.61 -1.29
N ASN A 13 4.49 -1.74 -1.19
CA ASN A 13 5.32 -1.31 -2.29
C ASN A 13 6.68 -2.00 -2.24
N LYS A 14 7.16 -2.50 -3.39
CA LYS A 14 8.54 -2.93 -3.59
C LYS A 14 9.37 -1.74 -4.02
N LEU A 15 10.48 -1.49 -3.31
CA LEU A 15 11.45 -0.46 -3.67
C LEU A 15 12.41 -1.04 -4.71
N LEU A 16 12.51 -0.36 -5.85
CA LEU A 16 13.40 -0.71 -6.95
C LEU A 16 14.64 0.21 -6.94
N PRO A 17 15.78 -0.24 -7.49
CA PRO A 17 17.06 0.48 -7.47
C PRO A 17 17.13 1.78 -8.31
N ASN A 18 16.00 2.45 -8.54
CA ASN A 18 15.91 3.71 -9.29
C ASN A 18 14.97 4.71 -8.60
N LEU A 19 14.86 4.65 -7.27
CA LEU A 19 13.89 5.44 -6.49
C LEU A 19 12.44 5.18 -6.90
N LYS A 20 12.18 4.08 -7.62
CA LYS A 20 10.85 3.69 -8.07
C LYS A 20 10.21 2.77 -7.03
N GLN A 21 8.91 2.94 -6.87
CA GLN A 21 8.10 2.10 -5.99
C GLN A 21 7.08 1.38 -6.86
N LEU A 22 6.99 0.07 -6.71
CA LEU A 22 5.99 -0.75 -7.41
C LEU A 22 4.99 -1.29 -6.40
N ALA A 23 3.72 -0.93 -6.54
CA ALA A 23 2.65 -1.50 -5.75
C ALA A 23 2.51 -3.00 -6.07
N VAL A 24 2.78 -3.85 -5.07
CA VAL A 24 2.73 -5.30 -5.22
C VAL A 24 1.32 -5.81 -4.93
N ILE A 25 0.74 -5.32 -3.82
CA ILE A 25 -0.56 -5.81 -3.32
C ILE A 25 -1.18 -4.78 -2.36
N ARG A 26 -2.51 -4.76 -2.31
CA ARG A 26 -3.31 -3.93 -1.40
C ARG A 26 -4.09 -4.79 -0.41
N PHE A 27 -4.23 -4.30 0.80
CA PHE A 27 -4.90 -4.94 1.93
C PHE A 27 -5.89 -3.99 2.61
N ARG A 28 -6.97 -4.57 3.13
CA ARG A 28 -7.94 -3.85 3.95
C ARG A 28 -7.44 -3.58 5.37
N ARG A 29 -6.69 -4.52 5.93
CA ARG A 29 -6.21 -4.49 7.30
C ARG A 29 -4.69 -4.43 7.33
N ARG A 30 -4.16 -3.69 8.30
CA ARG A 30 -2.72 -3.58 8.53
C ARG A 30 -2.09 -4.93 8.88
N ASN A 31 -2.78 -5.72 9.70
CA ASN A 31 -2.25 -6.99 10.21
C ASN A 31 -1.95 -8.00 9.09
N ASP A 32 -2.85 -8.10 8.10
CA ASP A 32 -2.64 -8.92 6.90
C ASP A 32 -1.44 -8.43 6.08
N ALA A 33 -1.30 -7.10 5.91
CA ALA A 33 -0.16 -6.51 5.23
C ALA A 33 1.17 -6.79 5.96
N GLU A 34 1.19 -6.73 7.29
CA GLU A 34 2.38 -7.01 8.10
C GLU A 34 2.77 -8.50 8.04
N ALA A 35 1.80 -9.41 8.10
CA ALA A 35 2.05 -10.84 7.94
C ALA A 35 2.65 -11.15 6.56
N TYR A 36 2.09 -10.56 5.49
CA TYR A 36 2.59 -10.76 4.13
C TYR A 36 3.97 -10.12 3.92
N LEU A 37 4.22 -8.95 4.50
CA LEU A 37 5.54 -8.31 4.46
C LEU A 37 6.62 -9.20 5.08
N LYS A 38 6.32 -9.90 6.17
CA LYS A 38 7.26 -10.81 6.82
C LYS A 38 7.65 -11.96 5.88
N VAL A 39 6.67 -12.60 5.26
CA VAL A 39 6.90 -13.66 4.26
C VAL A 39 7.71 -13.13 3.07
N LEU A 40 7.41 -11.91 2.58
CA LEU A 40 8.15 -11.29 1.49
C LEU A 40 9.62 -11.04 1.84
N LYS A 41 9.90 -10.58 3.08
CA LYS A 41 11.26 -10.38 3.57
C LYS A 41 12.04 -11.70 3.69
N GLU A 42 11.38 -12.77 4.13
CA GLU A 42 11.99 -14.11 4.19
C GLU A 42 12.27 -14.68 2.80
N THR A 43 11.35 -14.46 1.85
CA THR A 43 11.48 -14.98 0.47
C THR A 43 12.49 -14.18 -0.36
N GLN A 44 12.57 -12.85 -0.15
CA GLN A 44 13.45 -11.95 -0.90
C GLN A 44 14.17 -11.00 0.07
N PRO A 45 15.21 -11.47 0.77
CA PRO A 45 15.94 -10.65 1.76
C PRO A 45 16.67 -9.46 1.12
N HIS A 46 17.00 -9.54 -0.18
CA HIS A 46 17.65 -8.46 -0.92
C HIS A 46 16.67 -7.40 -1.43
N ALA A 47 15.37 -7.70 -1.45
CA ALA A 47 14.35 -6.75 -1.88
C ALA A 47 13.88 -5.92 -0.69
N GLN A 48 13.80 -4.61 -0.90
CA GLN A 48 13.24 -3.71 0.09
C GLN A 48 11.74 -3.54 -0.16
N PHE A 49 10.95 -3.72 0.88
CA PHE A 49 9.50 -3.58 0.85
C PHE A 49 9.04 -2.58 1.90
N MET A 50 8.03 -1.79 1.55
CA MET A 50 7.44 -0.77 2.42
C MET A 50 5.93 -0.90 2.44
N ILE A 51 5.34 -0.88 3.63
CA ILE A 51 3.89 -0.71 3.79
C ILE A 51 3.60 0.79 3.80
N ALA A 52 2.71 1.23 2.92
CA ALA A 52 2.18 2.59 2.91
C ALA A 52 0.67 2.56 3.16
N PHE A 53 0.18 3.61 3.83
CA PHE A 53 -1.24 3.83 4.01
C PHE A 53 -1.69 4.89 2.99
N GLU A 54 -2.39 4.46 1.96
CA GLU A 54 -3.06 5.35 1.01
C GLU A 54 -4.45 5.67 1.56
N ALA A 55 -4.52 6.73 2.37
CA ALA A 55 -5.80 7.35 2.70
C ALA A 55 -6.36 7.94 1.40
N ASN A 56 -7.47 7.39 0.90
CA ASN A 56 -8.18 7.98 -0.23
C ASN A 56 -8.69 9.35 0.23
N GLN A 57 -7.92 10.42 -0.02
CA GLN A 57 -8.36 11.80 0.14
C GLN A 57 -9.43 12.06 -0.93
N THR A 58 -10.66 11.65 -0.64
CA THR A 58 -11.80 12.12 -1.37
C THR A 58 -12.83 12.46 -0.32
N GLU A 59 -13.31 13.71 -0.39
CA GLU A 59 -14.34 14.34 0.45
C GLU A 59 -13.85 15.34 1.50
N TYR A 60 -13.12 16.41 1.07
CA TYR A 60 -13.22 17.76 1.67
C TYR A 60 -13.00 18.88 0.63
N ALA A 61 -13.44 18.69 -0.61
CA ALA A 61 -13.43 19.76 -1.62
C ALA A 61 -14.81 19.90 -2.26
N SER A 62 -15.88 19.94 -1.45
CA SER A 62 -17.24 20.29 -1.88
C SER A 62 -18.11 20.68 -0.67
N GLN A 63 -17.74 21.72 0.08
CA GLN A 63 -18.75 22.55 0.75
C GLN A 63 -18.10 23.88 1.17
N GLY A 64 -18.27 24.87 0.32
CA GLY A 64 -17.81 26.24 0.48
C GLY A 64 -18.37 27.06 -0.68
N GLU A 65 -19.67 26.92 -0.90
CA GLU A 65 -20.49 27.93 -1.59
C GLU A 65 -21.11 28.82 -0.52
#